data_AF-A0AA35R6L6-F1
#
_entry.id   AF-A0AA35R6L6-F1
#
_cell.length_a   1.000
_cell.length_b   1.000
_cell.length_c   1.000
_cell.angle_alpha   90.00
_cell.angle_beta   90.00
_cell.angle_gamma   90.00
#
_symmetry.space_group_name_H-M   'P 1'
#
loop_
_entity.id
_entity.type
_entity.pdbx_description
1 polymer ?
#
loop_
_entity_poly.entity_id
_entity_poly.type
_entity_poly.pdbx_seq_one_letter_code
_entity_poly.pdbx_strand_id
1 'polypeptide(L)'
;MTEHLLKAGGAAGERPIDEGVRLPHLRAWFRTRSAIVLHLSNGLLQINFFNDHTKVMICPLMSALSYIDEHKTFTTYKLSLIEKHGCNKELATRLRYAKAMTERLISRLDQGVTTPLPHPTPTPSSNPPLCPPPATS
;
A
#
# COMPACT_ATOMS: atom_id res chain seq x y z
N MET A 1 -9.84 19.42 11.45
CA MET A 1 -10.52 18.87 10.24
C MET A 1 -11.95 19.38 10.10
N THR A 2 -12.64 19.74 11.18
CA THR A 2 -14.07 20.09 11.19
C THR A 2 -14.42 21.44 10.57
N GLU A 3 -13.50 22.40 10.56
CA GLU A 3 -13.82 23.79 10.17
C GLU A 3 -13.57 24.10 8.68
N HIS A 4 -12.69 23.33 8.01
CA HIS A 4 -12.18 23.71 6.68
C HIS A 4 -12.22 22.59 5.65
N LEU A 5 -12.70 21.39 6.01
CA LEU A 5 -12.70 20.23 5.12
C LEU A 5 -14.09 19.63 5.00
N LEU A 6 -14.45 19.27 3.76
CA LEU A 6 -15.69 18.56 3.46
C LEU A 6 -15.54 17.05 3.74
N LYS A 7 -16.57 16.44 4.34
CA LYS A 7 -16.65 14.98 4.53
C LYS A 7 -16.87 14.30 3.17
N ALA A 8 -15.91 13.50 2.73
CA ALA A 8 -16.07 12.70 1.51
C ALA A 8 -17.07 11.57 1.73
N GLY A 9 -17.96 11.34 0.76
CA GLY A 9 -18.93 10.24 0.82
C GLY A 9 -20.06 10.45 1.84
N GLY A 10 -20.34 11.68 2.29
CA GLY A 10 -21.40 11.96 3.26
C GLY A 10 -22.82 11.54 2.82
N ALA A 11 -23.04 11.28 1.54
CA ALA A 11 -24.30 10.74 1.01
C ALA A 11 -24.42 9.20 1.16
N ALA A 12 -23.32 8.48 1.40
CA ALA A 12 -23.37 7.06 1.72
C ALA A 12 -23.80 6.94 3.19
N GLY A 13 -25.04 6.50 3.41
CA GLY A 13 -25.67 6.46 4.74
C GLY A 13 -24.77 5.90 5.83
N GLU A 14 -24.82 6.51 7.01
CA GLU A 14 -24.04 6.07 8.16
C GLU A 14 -24.52 4.69 8.59
N ARG A 15 -23.60 3.72 8.58
CA ARG A 15 -23.86 2.40 9.15
C ARG A 15 -23.40 2.40 10.60
N PRO A 16 -24.19 1.84 11.54
CA PRO A 16 -23.75 1.71 12.91
C PRO A 16 -22.43 0.94 12.93
N ILE A 17 -21.44 1.53 13.60
CA ILE A 17 -20.16 0.87 13.86
C ILE A 17 -20.41 -0.04 15.04
N ASP A 18 -20.21 -1.34 14.85
CA ASP A 18 -20.31 -2.31 15.94
C ASP A 18 -19.23 -1.98 17.01
N GLU A 19 -19.65 -1.85 18.27
CA GLU A 19 -18.86 -1.26 19.38
C GLU A 19 -17.57 -2.06 19.70
N GLY A 20 -17.42 -3.27 19.16
CA GLY A 20 -16.22 -4.10 19.29
C GLY A 20 -15.23 -4.03 18.11
N VAL A 21 -15.54 -3.31 17.03
CA VAL A 21 -14.70 -3.32 15.83
C VAL A 21 -13.49 -2.42 15.98
N ARG A 22 -12.29 -3.00 15.92
CA ARG A 22 -11.03 -2.24 15.86
C ARG A 22 -11.02 -1.38 14.60
N LEU A 23 -11.04 -0.06 14.80
CA LEU A 23 -10.96 0.91 13.71
C LEU A 23 -9.66 0.74 12.91
N PRO A 24 -9.72 0.75 11.56
CA PRO A 24 -8.52 0.73 10.75
C PRO A 24 -7.74 2.03 10.93
N HIS A 25 -6.41 1.95 10.89
CA HIS A 25 -5.52 3.10 10.89
C HIS A 25 -4.77 3.20 9.56
N LEU A 26 -4.21 4.38 9.27
CA LEU A 26 -3.40 4.58 8.09
C LEU A 26 -2.06 3.83 8.24
N ARG A 27 -1.84 2.79 7.42
CA ARG A 27 -0.62 1.98 7.44
C ARG A 27 0.50 2.62 6.63
N ALA A 28 0.15 3.17 5.47
CA ALA A 28 1.10 3.86 4.60
C ALA A 28 0.38 4.88 3.73
N TRP A 29 1.09 5.91 3.31
CA TRP A 29 0.59 6.87 2.35
C TRP A 29 1.73 7.46 1.52
N PHE A 30 1.39 7.91 0.31
CA PHE A 30 2.28 8.73 -0.48
C PHE A 30 1.48 9.63 -1.41
N ARG A 31 2.12 10.69 -1.88
CA ARG A 31 1.53 11.62 -2.86
C ARG A 31 2.23 11.52 -4.19
N THR A 32 1.47 11.77 -5.24
CA THR A 32 1.96 12.04 -6.59
C THR A 32 1.57 13.47 -6.98
N ARG A 33 1.85 13.86 -8.22
CA ARG A 33 1.36 15.13 -8.76
C ARG A 33 -0.17 15.15 -8.91
N SER A 34 -0.80 13.99 -9.13
CA SER A 34 -2.23 13.89 -9.48
C SER A 34 -3.11 13.36 -8.36
N ALA A 35 -2.56 12.68 -7.36
CA ALA A 35 -3.36 12.05 -6.31
C ALA A 35 -2.60 11.87 -4.99
N ILE A 36 -3.37 11.65 -3.92
CA ILE A 36 -2.88 11.06 -2.68
C ILE A 36 -3.36 9.60 -2.59
N VAL A 37 -2.43 8.70 -2.25
CA VAL A 37 -2.67 7.27 -2.08
C VAL A 37 -2.58 6.97 -0.59
N LEU A 38 -3.61 6.32 -0.06
CA LEU A 38 -3.80 5.98 1.35
C LEU A 38 -4.01 4.47 1.44
N HIS A 39 -3.19 3.77 2.21
CA HIS A 39 -3.33 2.34 2.46
C HIS A 39 -3.63 2.12 3.95
N LEU A 40 -4.81 1.58 4.25
CA LEU A 40 -5.26 1.33 5.61
C LEU A 40 -4.83 -0.05 6.10
N SER A 41 -4.80 -0.22 7.42
CA SER A 41 -4.36 -1.45 8.09
C SER A 41 -5.24 -2.67 7.79
N ASN A 42 -6.48 -2.47 7.33
CA ASN A 42 -7.40 -3.52 6.91
C ASN A 42 -7.27 -3.88 5.41
N GLY A 43 -6.26 -3.34 4.72
CA GLY A 43 -6.01 -3.58 3.30
C GLY A 43 -6.83 -2.68 2.36
N LEU A 44 -7.65 -1.76 2.87
CA LEU A 44 -8.33 -0.79 2.01
C LEU A 44 -7.31 0.16 1.38
N LEU A 45 -7.34 0.25 0.05
CA LEU A 45 -6.60 1.25 -0.70
C LEU A 45 -7.55 2.37 -1.11
N GLN A 46 -7.23 3.61 -0.74
CA GLN A 46 -7.97 4.79 -1.16
C GLN A 46 -7.06 5.73 -1.96
N ILE A 47 -7.56 6.22 -3.09
CA ILE A 47 -6.88 7.18 -3.96
C ILE A 47 -7.80 8.36 -4.18
N ASN A 48 -7.35 9.54 -3.78
CA ASN A 48 -8.08 10.79 -4.00
C ASN A 48 -7.34 11.60 -5.07
N PHE A 49 -8.02 11.84 -6.20
CA PHE A 49 -7.47 12.62 -7.31
C PHE A 49 -7.69 14.11 -7.06
N PHE A 50 -6.66 14.92 -7.30
CA PHE A 50 -6.68 16.34 -6.94
C PHE A 50 -7.45 17.20 -7.92
N ASN A 51 -7.35 16.91 -9.22
CA ASN A 51 -7.86 17.79 -10.29
C ASN A 51 -9.39 17.77 -10.40
N ASP A 52 -9.98 16.59 -10.28
CA ASP A 52 -11.43 16.35 -10.49
C ASP A 52 -12.16 15.93 -9.21
N HIS A 53 -11.43 15.83 -8.09
CA HIS A 53 -11.94 15.42 -6.78
C HIS A 53 -12.59 14.04 -6.73
N THR A 54 -12.40 13.21 -7.76
CA THR A 54 -12.87 11.83 -7.78
C THR A 54 -12.06 10.96 -6.81
N LYS A 55 -12.64 9.83 -6.40
CA LYS A 55 -12.00 8.92 -5.44
C LYS A 55 -12.22 7.47 -5.82
N VAL A 56 -11.18 6.66 -5.68
CA VAL A 56 -11.25 5.20 -5.83
C VAL A 56 -10.92 4.58 -4.49
N MET A 57 -11.75 3.65 -4.02
CA MET A 57 -11.51 2.84 -2.82
C MET A 57 -11.59 1.37 -3.21
N ILE A 58 -10.52 0.60 -3.03
CA ILE A 58 -10.45 -0.83 -3.37
C ILE A 58 -10.37 -1.62 -2.07
N CYS A 59 -11.32 -2.54 -1.89
CA CYS A 59 -11.34 -3.47 -0.76
C CYS A 59 -11.05 -4.89 -1.27
N PRO A 60 -9.86 -5.46 -0.94
CA PRO A 60 -9.50 -6.80 -1.40
C PRO A 60 -10.40 -7.88 -0.80
N LEU A 61 -10.82 -7.72 0.47
CA LEU A 61 -11.68 -8.71 1.16
C LEU A 61 -13.04 -8.89 0.49
N MET A 62 -13.62 -7.81 -0.04
CA MET A 62 -14.90 -7.86 -0.75
C MET A 62 -14.74 -8.05 -2.26
N SER A 63 -13.51 -8.06 -2.77
CA SER A 63 -13.20 -7.96 -4.21
C SER A 63 -14.05 -6.87 -4.90
N ALA A 64 -14.08 -5.69 -4.27
CA ALA A 64 -14.97 -4.60 -4.65
C ALA A 64 -14.23 -3.27 -4.74
N LEU A 65 -14.75 -2.40 -5.59
CA LEU A 65 -14.30 -1.03 -5.77
C LEU A 65 -15.46 -0.08 -5.52
N SER A 66 -15.26 0.91 -4.67
CA SER A 66 -16.14 2.07 -4.54
C SER A 66 -15.53 3.26 -5.26
N TYR A 67 -16.35 3.96 -6.03
CA TYR A 67 -15.99 5.13 -6.83
C TYR A 67 -16.83 6.32 -6.40
N ILE A 68 -16.18 7.47 -6.19
CA ILE A 68 -16.85 8.76 -6.06
C ILE A 68 -16.49 9.57 -7.30
N ASP A 69 -17.49 9.93 -8.08
CA ASP A 69 -17.33 10.70 -9.31
C ASP A 69 -17.23 12.22 -9.04
N GLU A 70 -17.14 13.00 -10.12
CA GLU A 70 -17.05 14.46 -10.06
C GLU A 70 -18.30 15.09 -9.43
N HIS A 71 -19.46 14.47 -9.67
CA HIS A 71 -20.77 14.84 -9.11
C HIS A 71 -20.97 14.39 -7.66
N LYS A 72 -19.95 13.77 -7.05
CA LYS A 72 -19.98 13.26 -5.66
C LYS A 72 -20.95 12.07 -5.49
N THR A 73 -21.34 11.42 -6.58
CA THR A 73 -22.11 10.17 -6.56
C THR A 73 -21.22 9.05 -6.07
N PHE A 74 -21.67 8.33 -5.04
CA PHE A 74 -20.98 7.16 -4.50
C PHE A 74 -21.55 5.90 -5.14
N THR A 75 -20.72 5.09 -5.80
CA THR A 75 -21.14 3.80 -6.38
C THR A 75 -20.15 2.71 -6.03
N THR A 76 -20.64 1.51 -5.73
CA THR A 76 -19.79 0.34 -5.45
C THR A 76 -20.02 -0.76 -6.47
N TYR A 77 -18.92 -1.29 -6.99
CA TYR A 77 -18.87 -2.31 -8.02
C TYR A 77 -18.13 -3.53 -7.49
N LYS A 78 -18.63 -4.73 -7.80
CA LYS A 78 -17.82 -5.95 -7.69
C LYS A 78 -16.82 -5.97 -8.83
N LEU A 79 -15.54 -6.26 -8.54
CA LEU A 79 -14.50 -6.30 -9.57
C LEU A 79 -14.82 -7.34 -10.66
N SER A 80 -15.39 -8.49 -10.28
CA SER A 80 -15.83 -9.52 -11.22
C SER A 80 -16.91 -9.05 -12.20
N LEU A 81 -17.78 -8.10 -11.80
CA LEU A 81 -18.78 -7.53 -12.69
C LEU A 81 -18.16 -6.51 -13.65
N ILE A 82 -17.17 -5.74 -13.20
CA ILE A 82 -16.40 -4.86 -14.08
C ILE A 82 -15.64 -5.68 -15.13
N GLU A 83 -15.06 -6.81 -14.74
CA GLU A 83 -14.38 -7.71 -15.67
C GLU A 83 -15.34 -8.30 -16.70
N LYS A 84 -16.52 -8.75 -16.27
CA LYS A 84 -17.52 -9.38 -17.14
C LYS A 84 -18.25 -8.40 -18.06
N HIS A 85 -18.54 -7.20 -17.59
CA HIS A 85 -19.42 -6.24 -18.29
C HIS A 85 -18.70 -4.97 -18.75
N GLY A 86 -17.42 -4.82 -18.40
CA GLY A 86 -16.67 -3.61 -18.63
C GLY A 86 -17.05 -2.48 -17.67
N CYS A 87 -16.44 -1.33 -17.89
CA CYS A 87 -16.78 -0.08 -17.22
C CYS A 87 -16.52 1.10 -18.15
N ASN A 88 -16.96 2.30 -17.75
CA ASN A 88 -16.69 3.50 -18.53
C ASN A 88 -15.18 3.80 -18.60
N LYS A 89 -14.77 4.59 -19.61
CA LYS A 89 -13.36 4.92 -19.89
C LYS A 89 -12.67 5.60 -18.70
N GLU A 90 -13.40 6.42 -17.96
CA GLU A 90 -12.88 7.14 -16.81
C GLU A 90 -12.48 6.17 -15.69
N LEU A 91 -13.42 5.32 -15.25
CA LEU A 91 -13.18 4.30 -14.23
C LEU A 91 -12.06 3.34 -14.64
N ALA A 92 -12.03 2.93 -15.91
CA ALA A 92 -10.95 2.09 -16.43
C ALA A 92 -9.57 2.78 -16.31
N THR A 93 -9.51 4.09 -16.55
CA THR A 93 -8.27 4.88 -16.42
C THR A 93 -7.82 4.96 -14.96
N ARG A 94 -8.77 5.18 -14.05
CA ARG A 94 -8.50 5.25 -12.61
C ARG A 94 -8.11 3.90 -12.03
N LEU A 95 -8.67 2.80 -12.54
CA LEU A 95 -8.27 1.43 -12.22
C LEU A 95 -6.84 1.11 -12.66
N ARG A 96 -6.45 1.48 -13.88
CA ARG A 96 -5.06 1.34 -14.34
C ARG A 96 -4.09 2.13 -13.46
N TYR A 97 -4.47 3.35 -13.10
CA TYR A 97 -3.69 4.15 -12.16
C TYR A 97 -3.59 3.48 -10.78
N ALA A 98 -4.70 2.97 -10.27
CA ALA A 98 -4.73 2.27 -8.98
C ALA A 98 -3.81 1.05 -8.97
N LYS A 99 -3.82 0.23 -10.03
CA LYS A 99 -2.88 -0.90 -10.20
C LYS A 99 -1.43 -0.45 -10.06
N ALA A 100 -1.02 0.58 -10.81
CA ALA A 100 0.34 1.11 -10.75
C ALA A 100 0.71 1.65 -9.35
N MET A 101 -0.23 2.27 -8.65
CA MET A 101 -0.01 2.75 -7.27
C MET A 101 0.13 1.59 -6.29
N THR A 102 -0.64 0.51 -6.45
CA THR A 102 -0.52 -0.71 -5.66
C THR A 102 0.83 -1.39 -5.86
N GLU A 103 1.28 -1.55 -7.10
CA GLU A 103 2.61 -2.11 -7.41
C GLU A 103 3.72 -1.30 -6.73
N ARG A 104 3.66 0.04 -6.83
CA ARG A 104 4.60 0.93 -6.15
C ARG A 104 4.55 0.79 -4.62
N LEU A 105 3.37 0.56 -4.05
CA LEU A 105 3.21 0.35 -2.62
C LEU A 105 3.87 -0.96 -2.19
N ILE A 106 3.65 -2.05 -2.92
CA ILE A 106 4.25 -3.37 -2.66
C ILE A 106 5.77 -3.26 -2.69
N SER A 107 6.34 -2.67 -3.75
CA SER A 107 7.79 -2.51 -3.86
C SER A 107 8.42 -1.70 -2.71
N ARG A 108 7.69 -0.75 -2.11
CA ARG A 108 8.18 -0.01 -0.93
C ARG A 108 8.10 -0.84 0.35
N LEU A 109 7.10 -1.70 0.47
CA LEU A 109 6.95 -2.59 1.63
C LEU A 109 8.05 -3.67 1.62
N ASP A 110 8.43 -4.16 0.44
CA ASP A 110 9.49 -5.17 0.30
C ASP A 110 10.89 -4.61 0.65
N GLN A 111 11.14 -3.33 0.38
CA GLN A 111 12.39 -2.66 0.75
C GLN A 111 12.58 -2.46 2.27
N GLY A 112 11.53 -2.67 3.07
CA GLY A 112 11.60 -2.64 4.53
C GLY A 112 12.07 -3.95 5.17
N VAL A 113 12.25 -5.03 4.40
CA VAL A 113 12.76 -6.33 4.87
C VAL A 113 14.21 -6.49 4.40
N THR A 114 15.12 -5.73 4.99
CA THR A 114 16.54 -6.11 4.99
C THR A 114 16.75 -7.04 6.18
N THR A 115 16.69 -8.35 5.95
CA THR A 115 17.31 -9.30 6.87
C THR A 115 18.80 -8.94 7.00
N PRO A 116 19.37 -8.82 8.21
CA PRO A 116 20.81 -8.68 8.34
C PRO A 116 21.45 -9.92 7.70
N LEU A 117 22.34 -9.68 6.73
CA LEU A 117 23.23 -10.73 6.23
C LEU A 117 23.93 -11.38 7.42
N PRO A 118 24.01 -12.73 7.51
CA PRO A 118 24.82 -13.35 8.54
C PRO A 118 26.27 -12.89 8.35
N HIS A 119 26.81 -12.23 9.38
CA HIS A 119 28.22 -11.87 9.41
C HIS A 119 29.07 -13.12 9.13
N PRO A 120 30.07 -13.05 8.22
CA PRO A 120 31.01 -14.15 8.07
C PRO A 120 31.82 -14.26 9.37
N THR A 121 31.71 -15.41 10.04
CA THR A 121 32.51 -15.77 11.20
C THR A 121 34.00 -15.69 10.84
N PRO A 122 34.85 -15.01 11.62
CA PRO A 122 36.28 -14.99 11.34
C PRO A 122 36.84 -16.41 11.49
N THR A 123 37.46 -16.92 10.43
CA THR A 123 38.22 -18.17 10.45
C THR A 123 39.44 -18.03 11.37
N PRO A 124 39.74 -19.03 12.22
CA PRO A 124 40.93 -19.00 13.05
C PRO A 124 42.17 -19.17 12.16
N SER A 125 43.06 -18.18 12.20
CA SER A 125 44.38 -18.22 11.57
C SER A 125 45.20 -19.37 12.13
N SER A 126 45.43 -20.41 11.32
CA SER A 126 46.42 -21.46 11.62
C SER A 126 47.83 -20.90 11.41
N ASN A 127 48.51 -20.53 12.50
CA ASN A 127 49.95 -20.27 12.44
C ASN A 127 50.70 -21.58 12.16
N PRO A 128 51.64 -21.63 11.21
CA PRO A 128 52.55 -22.76 11.07
C PRO A 128 53.62 -22.75 12.17
N PRO A 129 54.19 -23.91 12.54
CA PRO A 129 55.21 -23.99 13.59
C PRO A 129 56.55 -23.39 13.13
N LEU A 130 57.19 -22.61 14.02
CA LEU A 130 58.55 -22.10 13.83
C LEU A 130 59.56 -23.26 13.76
N CYS A 131 60.46 -23.23 12.77
CA CYS A 131 61.68 -24.05 12.74
C CYS A 131 62.57 -23.78 13.97
N PRO A 132 63.24 -24.80 14.53
CA PRO A 132 64.29 -24.59 15.53
C PRO A 132 65.62 -24.14 14.87
N PRO A 133 66.47 -23.37 15.57
CA PRO A 133 67.77 -22.94 15.06
C PRO A 133 68.83 -24.07 15.09
N PRO A 134 69.87 -23.99 14.27
CA PRO A 134 70.90 -25.03 14.19
C PRO A 134 71.84 -25.01 15.40
N ALA A 135 72.24 -26.22 15.82
CA ALA A 135 73.21 -26.45 16.89
C ALA A 135 74.60 -25.92 16.50
N THR A 136 75.24 -25.21 17.42
CA THR A 136 76.66 -24.87 17.35
C THR A 136 77.43 -25.76 18.31
N SER A 137 78.54 -26.30 17.79
CA SER A 137 79.51 -27.17 18.47
C SER A 137 80.30 -26.46 19.57
#